data_AF-A0A3D0XY53-F1
#
_entry.id   AF-A0A3D0XY53-F1
#
_cell.length_a   1.000
_cell.length_b   1.000
_cell.length_c   1.000
_cell.angle_alpha   90.00
_cell.angle_beta   90.00
_cell.angle_gamma   90.00
#
_symmetry.space_group_name_H-M   'P 1'
#
loop_
_entity.id
_entity.type
_entity.pdbx_description
1 polymer ?
#
loop_
_entity_poly.entity_id
_entity_poly.type
_entity_poly.pdbx_seq_one_letter_code
_entity_poly.pdbx_strand_id
1 'polypeptide(L)'
;FHVNKYFYPLLAEKKDTETKEIEKEIKKLKEQKERLMKVYVNGILHEEDFAKDYEFIEKKLAELENKRIDSLDFDKETYNPQHLLAERDIEREKLTEHQMYKDVLLKLWTMKSKEEKQSFISKFIETATLKKDKNGNFDIDKINFRSSFVEQIDKLYDKGVVDFPTMLERDGKFEDTRISVNMNNEQLQDYLSTLKKELDINYMDLGEYYFHDDKIDENYDNKSKVEMIRDRHIEFKLKKNQKVIRMIAIKQYKNFLAKPEGKLRLGLVTHITSKKKHK
;
A
#
# COMPACT_ATOMS: atom_id res chain seq x y z
N PHE A 1 -6.45 16.20 -0.29
CA PHE A 1 -6.39 14.82 0.23
C PHE A 1 -4.98 14.28 0.04
N HIS A 2 -4.31 13.97 1.14
CA HIS A 2 -2.91 13.58 1.17
C HIS A 2 -2.72 12.17 0.60
N VAL A 3 -2.64 12.04 -0.74
CA VAL A 3 -2.05 10.85 -1.41
C VAL A 3 -0.67 10.55 -0.80
N ASN A 4 0.00 11.60 -0.32
CA ASN A 4 1.17 11.53 0.52
C ASN A 4 1.02 10.48 1.63
N LYS A 5 -0.05 10.39 2.41
CA LYS A 5 -0.11 9.52 3.60
C LYS A 5 -0.01 8.01 3.32
N TYR A 6 -0.33 7.56 2.10
CA TYR A 6 -0.27 6.14 1.70
C TYR A 6 1.14 5.65 1.35
N PHE A 7 1.97 6.56 0.84
CA PHE A 7 3.37 6.28 0.48
C PHE A 7 4.34 7.06 1.37
N TYR A 8 3.90 8.00 2.19
CA TYR A 8 4.77 8.84 3.01
C TYR A 8 5.45 8.13 4.14
N PRO A 9 4.90 7.07 4.74
CA PRO A 9 5.70 6.29 5.65
C PRO A 9 6.82 5.51 4.91
N LEU A 10 6.71 5.37 3.58
CA LEU A 10 7.78 4.91 2.68
C LEU A 10 8.76 6.03 2.29
N LEU A 11 8.34 7.30 2.47
CA LEU A 11 9.10 8.53 2.20
C LEU A 11 9.48 9.27 3.49
N ALA A 12 9.29 8.66 4.66
CA ALA A 12 9.62 9.28 5.94
C ALA A 12 11.14 9.18 6.09
N GLU A 13 11.79 10.09 5.38
CA GLU A 13 13.23 10.32 5.34
C GLU A 13 13.81 10.29 6.76
N LYS A 14 14.87 9.50 6.96
CA LYS A 14 15.99 10.04 7.72
C LYS A 14 16.45 11.23 6.88
N LYS A 15 16.20 12.44 7.37
CA LYS A 15 16.59 13.66 6.66
C LYS A 15 18.11 13.81 6.70
N ASP A 16 18.80 13.03 5.90
CA ASP A 16 20.22 13.22 5.64
C ASP A 16 20.41 14.54 4.88
N THR A 17 21.62 15.09 4.98
CA THR A 17 21.93 16.43 4.44
C THR A 17 21.60 16.55 2.95
N GLU A 18 21.76 15.45 2.20
CA GLU A 18 21.50 15.36 0.76
C GLU A 18 19.99 15.39 0.41
N THR A 19 19.14 14.64 1.11
CA THR A 19 17.67 14.71 0.92
C THR A 19 17.12 16.11 1.22
N LYS A 20 17.64 16.77 2.26
CA LYS A 20 17.28 18.18 2.59
C LYS A 20 17.68 19.15 1.48
N GLU A 21 18.78 18.91 0.77
CA GLU A 21 19.21 19.75 -0.35
C GLU A 21 18.34 19.52 -1.58
N ILE A 22 18.00 18.26 -1.88
CA ILE A 22 17.07 17.91 -2.95
C ILE A 22 15.68 18.52 -2.70
N GLU A 23 15.16 18.47 -1.46
CA GLU A 23 13.89 19.11 -1.10
C GLU A 23 13.93 20.63 -1.27
N LYS A 24 15.03 21.28 -0.87
CA LYS A 24 15.23 22.72 -1.07
C LYS A 24 15.25 23.08 -2.55
N GLU A 25 15.90 22.28 -3.38
CA GLU A 25 15.96 22.52 -4.83
C GLU A 25 14.61 22.30 -5.49
N ILE A 26 13.88 21.24 -5.13
CA ILE A 26 12.50 21.00 -5.59
C ILE A 26 11.60 22.19 -5.21
N LYS A 27 11.72 22.70 -3.97
CA LYS A 27 10.94 23.85 -3.53
C LYS A 27 11.25 25.09 -4.37
N LYS A 28 12.53 25.39 -4.62
CA LYS A 28 12.95 26.51 -5.48
C LYS A 28 12.41 26.36 -6.90
N LEU A 29 12.49 25.18 -7.49
CA LEU A 29 11.99 24.92 -8.85
C LEU A 29 10.46 25.07 -8.94
N LYS A 30 9.72 24.66 -7.90
CA LYS A 30 8.26 24.90 -7.83
C LYS A 30 7.93 26.39 -7.73
N GLU A 31 8.67 27.15 -6.90
CA GLU A 31 8.51 28.61 -6.84
C GLU A 31 8.87 29.29 -8.17
N GLN A 32 9.91 28.82 -8.87
CA GLN A 32 10.26 29.29 -10.20
C GLN A 32 9.16 28.98 -11.23
N LYS A 33 8.59 27.77 -11.19
CA LYS A 33 7.46 27.38 -12.03
C LYS A 33 6.24 28.28 -11.82
N GLU A 34 5.90 28.58 -10.57
CA GLU A 34 4.79 29.49 -10.24
C GLU A 34 5.04 30.92 -10.74
N ARG A 35 6.30 31.41 -10.64
CA ARG A 35 6.67 32.73 -11.18
C ARG A 35 6.58 32.76 -12.71
N LEU A 36 7.10 31.72 -13.38
CA LEU A 36 7.04 31.59 -14.83
C LEU A 36 5.59 31.62 -15.35
N MET A 37 4.68 30.88 -14.68
CA MET A 37 3.25 30.94 -14.97
C MET A 37 2.66 32.34 -14.82
N LYS A 38 2.99 33.07 -13.74
CA LYS A 38 2.47 34.43 -13.53
C LYS A 38 2.93 35.40 -14.62
N VAL A 39 4.20 35.32 -15.04
CA VAL A 39 4.76 36.20 -16.07
C VAL A 39 4.12 35.92 -17.44
N TYR A 40 3.88 34.66 -17.76
CA TYR A 40 3.14 34.27 -18.98
C TYR A 40 1.68 34.74 -18.96
N VAL A 41 0.95 34.52 -17.87
CA VAL A 41 -0.45 34.98 -17.72
C VAL A 41 -0.58 36.50 -17.80
N ASN A 42 0.43 37.24 -17.33
CA ASN A 42 0.49 38.69 -17.44
C ASN A 42 0.87 39.20 -18.84
N GLY A 43 1.05 38.30 -19.83
CA GLY A 43 1.36 38.65 -21.22
C GLY A 43 2.79 39.17 -21.45
N ILE A 44 3.69 38.95 -20.48
CA ILE A 44 5.08 39.46 -20.53
C ILE A 44 5.98 38.51 -21.33
N LEU A 45 5.67 37.21 -21.35
CA LEU A 45 6.48 36.17 -21.98
C LEU A 45 5.77 35.60 -23.21
N HIS A 46 6.52 35.36 -24.29
CA HIS A 46 6.01 34.67 -25.47
C HIS A 46 5.80 33.17 -25.20
N GLU A 47 4.82 32.57 -25.87
CA GLU A 47 4.40 31.18 -25.67
C GLU A 47 5.52 30.16 -25.93
N GLU A 48 6.34 30.41 -26.96
CA GLU A 48 7.47 29.53 -27.30
C GLU A 48 8.56 29.51 -26.22
N ASP A 49 8.85 30.67 -25.63
CA ASP A 49 9.84 30.81 -24.56
C ASP A 49 9.30 30.24 -23.24
N PHE A 50 8.00 30.46 -22.97
CA PHE A 50 7.31 29.84 -21.84
C PHE A 50 7.37 28.31 -21.92
N ALA A 51 7.05 27.72 -23.08
CA ALA A 51 7.00 26.28 -23.26
C ALA A 51 8.38 25.63 -23.03
N LYS A 52 9.45 26.22 -23.57
CA LYS A 52 10.83 25.72 -23.39
C LYS A 52 11.27 25.77 -21.93
N ASP A 53 11.07 26.90 -21.26
CA ASP A 53 11.46 27.07 -19.85
C ASP A 53 10.62 26.19 -18.93
N TYR A 54 9.33 26.02 -19.23
CA TYR A 54 8.44 25.16 -18.49
C TYR A 54 8.84 23.69 -18.62
N GLU A 55 9.11 23.22 -19.84
CA GLU A 55 9.56 21.84 -20.09
C GLU A 55 10.90 21.55 -19.40
N PHE A 56 11.84 22.49 -19.43
CA PHE A 56 13.11 22.38 -18.74
C PHE A 56 12.94 22.23 -17.22
N ILE A 57 12.10 23.08 -16.61
CA ILE A 57 11.82 23.01 -15.16
C ILE A 57 11.14 21.67 -14.81
N GLU A 58 10.19 21.21 -15.62
CA GLU A 58 9.50 19.93 -15.41
C GLU A 58 10.45 18.74 -15.49
N LYS A 59 11.34 18.72 -16.49
CA LYS A 59 12.34 17.65 -16.63
C LYS A 59 13.27 17.61 -15.41
N LYS A 60 13.74 18.78 -14.97
CA LYS A 60 14.62 18.87 -13.80
C LYS A 60 13.90 18.48 -12.50
N LEU A 61 12.63 18.83 -12.36
CA LEU A 61 11.79 18.38 -11.25
C LEU A 61 11.64 16.86 -11.24
N ALA A 62 11.39 16.25 -12.39
CA ALA A 62 11.28 14.79 -12.51
C ALA A 62 12.60 14.08 -12.16
N GLU A 63 13.74 14.61 -12.61
CA GLU A 63 15.07 14.09 -12.27
C GLU A 63 15.36 14.17 -10.77
N LEU A 64 15.06 15.30 -10.13
CA LEU A 64 15.26 15.47 -8.68
C LEU A 64 14.29 14.62 -7.86
N GLU A 65 13.05 14.45 -8.31
CA GLU A 65 12.11 13.55 -7.66
C GLU A 65 12.56 12.08 -7.76
N ASN A 66 13.13 11.66 -8.90
CA ASN A 66 13.72 10.32 -9.03
C ASN A 66 14.91 10.16 -8.09
N LYS A 67 15.85 11.10 -8.06
CA LYS A 67 16.99 11.05 -7.13
C LYS A 67 16.56 11.01 -5.67
N ARG A 68 15.51 11.75 -5.30
CA ARG A 68 14.94 11.69 -3.95
C ARG A 68 14.40 10.31 -3.65
N ILE A 69 13.67 9.71 -4.59
CA ILE A 69 13.12 8.35 -4.46
C ILE A 69 14.26 7.33 -4.32
N ASP A 70 15.34 7.47 -5.09
CA ASP A 70 16.49 6.56 -5.05
C ASP A 70 17.28 6.67 -3.73
N SER A 71 17.26 7.85 -3.08
CA SER A 71 17.91 8.08 -1.78
C SER A 71 17.15 7.53 -0.56
N LEU A 72 15.96 6.95 -0.76
CA LEU A 72 15.16 6.39 0.33
C LEU A 72 15.79 5.09 0.86
N ASP A 73 16.35 5.15 2.07
CA ASP A 73 16.79 3.95 2.79
C ASP A 73 15.69 3.41 3.70
N PHE A 74 15.50 2.09 3.62
CA PHE A 74 14.48 1.36 4.33
C PHE A 74 15.12 0.54 5.46
N ASP A 75 15.85 1.14 6.40
CA ASP A 75 16.41 0.42 7.55
C ASP A 75 15.41 0.35 8.74
N LYS A 76 15.44 -0.74 9.51
CA LYS A 76 14.65 -0.95 10.73
C LYS A 76 14.90 0.11 11.80
N GLU A 77 16.08 0.75 11.81
CA GLU A 77 16.40 1.83 12.74
C GLU A 77 15.56 3.10 12.53
N THR A 78 14.94 3.25 11.35
CA THR A 78 14.27 4.50 10.95
C THR A 78 12.73 4.39 11.01
N TYR A 79 12.15 3.18 10.97
CA TYR A 79 10.69 3.01 11.04
C TYR A 79 10.23 1.64 11.54
N ASN A 80 9.02 1.60 12.12
CA ASN A 80 8.32 0.38 12.53
C ASN A 80 7.35 -0.09 11.41
N PRO A 81 7.61 -1.21 10.72
CA PRO A 81 6.75 -1.72 9.64
C PRO A 81 5.29 -1.97 10.04
N GLN A 82 5.05 -2.37 11.29
CA GLN A 82 3.72 -2.68 11.81
C GLN A 82 2.87 -1.42 11.96
N HIS A 83 3.50 -0.30 12.31
CA HIS A 83 2.83 1.01 12.34
C HIS A 83 2.39 1.43 10.94
N LEU A 84 3.25 1.23 9.93
CA LEU A 84 2.90 1.55 8.53
C LEU A 84 1.72 0.71 8.05
N LEU A 85 1.74 -0.58 8.39
CA LEU A 85 0.67 -1.51 8.08
C LEU A 85 -0.67 -1.05 8.71
N ALA A 86 -0.64 -0.64 9.98
CA ALA A 86 -1.81 -0.16 10.71
C ALA A 86 -2.36 1.15 10.14
N GLU A 87 -1.51 2.17 9.90
CA GLU A 87 -1.92 3.44 9.32
C GLU A 87 -2.58 3.26 7.94
N ARG A 88 -2.02 2.38 7.10
CA ARG A 88 -2.59 2.06 5.80
C ARG A 88 -3.98 1.45 5.92
N ASP A 89 -4.16 0.53 6.87
CA ASP A 89 -5.45 -0.12 7.10
C ASP A 89 -6.47 0.87 7.70
N ILE A 90 -6.07 1.76 8.62
CA ILE A 90 -6.92 2.84 9.16
C ILE A 90 -7.45 3.74 8.03
N GLU A 91 -6.56 4.23 7.18
CA GLU A 91 -6.91 5.14 6.10
C GLU A 91 -7.83 4.47 5.07
N ARG A 92 -7.56 3.19 4.74
CA ARG A 92 -8.47 2.41 3.89
C ARG A 92 -9.83 2.20 4.54
N GLU A 93 -9.89 1.89 5.83
CA GLU A 93 -11.16 1.74 6.53
C GLU A 93 -11.94 3.05 6.50
N LYS A 94 -11.33 4.18 6.83
CA LYS A 94 -11.97 5.51 6.77
C LYS A 94 -12.53 5.84 5.37
N LEU A 95 -11.78 5.54 4.31
CA LEU A 95 -12.23 5.81 2.95
C LEU A 95 -13.26 4.81 2.42
N THR A 96 -13.21 3.55 2.87
CA THR A 96 -14.19 2.52 2.46
C THR A 96 -15.47 2.55 3.28
N GLU A 97 -15.43 3.02 4.52
CA GLU A 97 -16.60 3.18 5.40
C GLU A 97 -17.69 4.07 4.78
N HIS A 98 -17.28 5.04 3.95
CA HIS A 98 -18.19 5.93 3.24
C HIS A 98 -18.44 5.51 1.78
N GLN A 99 -17.96 4.35 1.33
CA GLN A 99 -17.91 3.93 -0.08
C GLN A 99 -17.18 4.93 -1.02
N MET A 100 -16.53 5.95 -0.46
CA MET A 100 -15.96 7.07 -1.21
C MET A 100 -14.55 6.81 -1.72
N TYR A 101 -13.90 5.69 -1.34
CA TYR A 101 -12.51 5.42 -1.73
C TYR A 101 -12.29 5.51 -3.25
N LYS A 102 -13.10 4.76 -4.01
CA LYS A 102 -12.99 4.74 -5.47
C LYS A 102 -13.35 6.08 -6.08
N ASP A 103 -14.43 6.71 -5.60
CA ASP A 103 -14.95 7.96 -6.15
C ASP A 103 -14.03 9.16 -5.84
N VAL A 104 -13.44 9.22 -4.65
CA VAL A 104 -12.47 10.25 -4.26
C VAL A 104 -11.18 10.10 -5.04
N LEU A 105 -10.64 8.87 -5.18
CA LEU A 105 -9.45 8.65 -5.99
C LEU A 105 -9.71 8.98 -7.46
N LEU A 106 -10.85 8.56 -8.01
CA LEU A 106 -11.23 8.88 -9.38
C LEU A 106 -11.39 10.38 -9.56
N LYS A 107 -12.05 11.08 -8.63
CA LYS A 107 -12.23 12.54 -8.67
C LYS A 107 -10.89 13.27 -8.61
N LEU A 108 -9.99 12.88 -7.71
CA LEU A 108 -8.63 13.42 -7.62
C LEU A 108 -7.84 13.16 -8.90
N TRP A 109 -7.99 11.98 -9.50
CA TRP A 109 -7.37 11.65 -10.79
C TRP A 109 -7.94 12.51 -11.92
N THR A 110 -9.26 12.64 -12.03
CA THR A 110 -9.90 13.42 -13.09
C THR A 110 -9.58 14.92 -12.98
N MET A 111 -9.38 15.43 -11.76
CA MET A 111 -8.99 16.82 -11.50
C MET A 111 -7.55 17.15 -11.93
N LYS A 112 -6.70 16.14 -12.13
CA LYS A 112 -5.32 16.36 -12.57
C LYS A 112 -5.24 16.74 -14.04
N SER A 113 -4.36 17.69 -14.35
CA SER A 113 -3.98 18.02 -15.72
C SER A 113 -3.31 16.83 -16.42
N LYS A 114 -3.18 16.90 -17.74
CA LYS A 114 -2.48 15.87 -18.53
C LYS A 114 -1.03 15.73 -18.07
N GLU A 115 -0.37 16.85 -17.82
CA GLU A 115 1.03 16.95 -17.39
C GLU A 115 1.19 16.38 -15.99
N GLU A 116 0.27 16.68 -15.06
CA GLU A 116 0.28 16.10 -13.72
C GLU A 116 0.08 14.58 -13.72
N LYS A 117 -0.77 14.07 -14.62
CA LYS A 117 -0.95 12.62 -14.79
C LYS A 117 0.31 11.98 -15.37
N GLN A 118 0.91 12.60 -16.38
CA GLN A 118 2.14 12.12 -17.01
C GLN A 118 3.30 12.10 -16.00
N SER A 119 3.49 13.19 -15.24
CA SER A 119 4.49 13.29 -14.17
C SER A 119 4.23 12.26 -13.07
N PHE A 120 2.97 12.02 -12.70
CA PHE A 120 2.65 10.99 -11.71
C PHE A 120 2.98 9.58 -12.21
N ILE A 121 2.60 9.25 -13.45
CA ILE A 121 2.86 7.93 -14.04
C ILE A 121 4.36 7.70 -14.24
N SER A 122 5.09 8.71 -14.69
CA SER A 122 6.52 8.61 -15.01
C SER A 122 7.39 8.34 -13.79
N LYS A 123 6.88 8.56 -12.56
CA LYS A 123 7.55 8.18 -11.31
C LYS A 123 7.64 6.67 -11.10
N PHE A 124 6.69 5.92 -11.67
CA PHE A 124 6.55 4.48 -11.42
C PHE A 124 6.83 3.64 -12.67
N ILE A 125 6.41 4.13 -13.84
CA ILE A 125 6.52 3.43 -15.11
C ILE A 125 7.73 3.95 -15.88
N GLU A 126 8.63 3.05 -16.25
CA GLU A 126 9.75 3.35 -17.13
C GLU A 126 9.31 3.32 -18.60
N THR A 127 8.65 2.24 -19.02
CA THR A 127 8.11 2.10 -20.37
C THR A 127 6.77 1.35 -20.36
N ALA A 128 5.89 1.67 -21.30
CA ALA A 128 4.66 0.92 -21.56
C ALA A 128 4.56 0.61 -23.06
N THR A 129 4.33 -0.66 -23.39
CA THR A 129 4.10 -1.12 -24.76
C THR A 129 2.60 -1.16 -25.00
N LEU A 130 2.16 -0.51 -26.08
CA LEU A 130 0.75 -0.49 -26.50
C LEU A 130 0.59 -1.36 -27.76
N LYS A 131 -0.43 -2.22 -27.77
CA LYS A 131 -0.87 -2.95 -28.96
C LYS A 131 -2.10 -2.28 -29.53
N LYS A 132 -2.09 -2.05 -30.84
CA LYS A 132 -3.25 -1.55 -31.57
C LYS A 132 -4.16 -2.72 -31.94
N ASP A 133 -5.41 -2.65 -31.53
CA ASP A 133 -6.42 -3.63 -31.93
C ASP A 133 -6.87 -3.41 -33.39
N LYS A 134 -7.69 -4.33 -33.91
CA LYS A 134 -8.22 -4.25 -35.28
C LYS A 134 -9.16 -3.06 -35.51
N ASN A 135 -9.73 -2.50 -34.44
CA ASN A 135 -10.64 -1.37 -34.47
C ASN A 135 -9.90 -0.02 -34.33
N GLY A 136 -8.58 -0.06 -34.14
CA GLY A 136 -7.73 1.10 -33.97
C GLY A 136 -7.58 1.61 -32.54
N ASN A 137 -8.12 0.90 -31.54
CA ASN A 137 -7.89 1.21 -30.12
C ASN A 137 -6.53 0.70 -29.66
N PHE A 138 -6.00 1.28 -28.59
CA PHE A 138 -4.73 0.86 -28.00
C PHE A 138 -4.97 0.17 -26.66
N ASP A 139 -4.54 -1.08 -26.56
CA ASP A 139 -4.48 -1.84 -25.33
C ASP A 139 -3.07 -1.82 -24.77
N ILE A 140 -2.96 -1.80 -23.44
CA ILE A 140 -1.66 -1.95 -22.78
C ILE A 140 -1.26 -3.42 -22.86
N ASP A 141 -0.16 -3.69 -23.56
CA ASP A 141 0.40 -5.03 -23.71
C ASP A 141 1.39 -5.35 -22.59
N LYS A 142 2.25 -4.38 -22.26
CA LYS A 142 3.29 -4.55 -21.25
C LYS A 142 3.57 -3.24 -20.55
N ILE A 143 3.82 -3.31 -19.24
CA ILE A 143 4.35 -2.20 -18.44
C ILE A 143 5.67 -2.67 -17.83
N ASN A 144 6.73 -1.90 -18.02
CA ASN A 144 7.98 -2.04 -17.27
C ASN A 144 8.02 -0.94 -16.22
N PHE A 145 8.03 -1.34 -14.95
CA PHE A 145 8.20 -0.43 -13.82
C PHE A 145 9.67 -0.06 -13.66
N ARG A 146 9.94 1.14 -13.10
CA ARG A 146 11.30 1.54 -12.74
C ARG A 146 11.89 0.58 -11.72
N SER A 147 13.17 0.23 -11.87
CA SER A 147 13.89 -0.62 -10.92
C SER A 147 13.82 -0.05 -9.49
N SER A 148 13.99 1.26 -9.33
CA SER A 148 13.91 1.90 -8.01
C SER A 148 12.54 1.75 -7.36
N PHE A 149 11.45 1.69 -8.13
CA PHE A 149 10.14 1.36 -7.57
C PHE A 149 10.04 -0.12 -7.19
N VAL A 150 10.49 -1.03 -8.06
CA VAL A 150 10.45 -2.48 -7.82
C VAL A 150 11.26 -2.86 -6.58
N GLU A 151 12.49 -2.37 -6.47
CA GLU A 151 13.37 -2.63 -5.32
C GLU A 151 12.74 -2.16 -4.00
N GLN A 152 12.00 -1.06 -4.01
CA GLN A 152 11.28 -0.58 -2.82
C GLN A 152 10.13 -1.51 -2.45
N ILE A 153 9.37 -1.99 -3.45
CA ILE A 153 8.32 -2.98 -3.21
C ILE A 153 8.91 -4.29 -2.66
N ASP A 154 10.04 -4.74 -3.18
CA ASP A 154 10.74 -5.95 -2.69
C ASP A 154 11.19 -5.77 -1.23
N LYS A 155 11.79 -4.62 -0.89
CA LYS A 155 12.14 -4.31 0.51
C LYS A 155 10.92 -4.31 1.44
N LEU A 156 9.77 -3.82 0.97
CA LEU A 156 8.52 -3.83 1.74
C LEU A 156 7.92 -5.22 1.87
N TYR A 157 8.09 -6.04 0.84
CA TYR A 157 7.71 -7.44 0.84
C TYR A 157 8.49 -8.19 1.91
N ASP A 158 9.82 -8.05 1.94
CA ASP A 158 10.70 -8.66 2.94
C ASP A 158 10.38 -8.22 4.37
N LYS A 159 9.90 -6.98 4.53
CA LYS A 159 9.47 -6.42 5.82
C LYS A 159 8.04 -6.72 6.20
N GLY A 160 7.31 -7.39 5.33
CA GLY A 160 5.96 -7.85 5.58
C GLY A 160 4.86 -6.79 5.52
N VAL A 161 5.12 -5.68 4.83
CA VAL A 161 4.19 -4.54 4.70
C VAL A 161 3.32 -4.67 3.44
N VAL A 162 3.70 -5.52 2.48
CA VAL A 162 2.92 -5.75 1.25
C VAL A 162 1.74 -6.69 1.55
N ASP A 163 0.56 -6.34 0.99
CA ASP A 163 -0.65 -7.16 1.11
C ASP A 163 -0.65 -8.30 0.10
N PHE A 164 -1.01 -9.50 0.55
CA PHE A 164 -1.41 -10.58 -0.35
C PHE A 164 -2.94 -10.66 -0.40
N PRO A 165 -3.56 -10.61 -1.60
CA PRO A 165 -4.98 -10.85 -1.74
C PRO A 165 -5.31 -12.30 -1.39
N THR A 166 -6.36 -12.50 -0.60
CA THR A 166 -6.92 -13.84 -0.33
C THR A 166 -8.43 -13.74 -0.25
N MET A 167 -9.13 -14.84 -0.50
CA MET A 167 -10.59 -14.89 -0.34
C MET A 167 -10.94 -15.54 0.99
N LEU A 168 -11.95 -15.00 1.67
CA LEU A 168 -12.60 -15.65 2.81
C LEU A 168 -14.04 -15.94 2.46
N GLU A 169 -14.55 -17.07 2.93
CA GLU A 169 -15.96 -17.39 2.82
C GLU A 169 -16.68 -17.01 4.13
N ARG A 170 -17.70 -16.17 4.02
CA ARG A 170 -18.57 -15.76 5.11
C ARG A 170 -20.03 -16.02 4.72
N ASP A 171 -20.72 -16.87 5.49
CA ASP A 171 -22.14 -17.19 5.28
C ASP A 171 -22.46 -17.58 3.81
N GLY A 172 -21.58 -18.33 3.14
CA GLY A 172 -21.74 -18.74 1.74
C GLY A 172 -21.37 -17.68 0.69
N LYS A 173 -20.76 -16.55 1.08
CA LYS A 173 -20.26 -15.50 0.18
C LYS A 173 -18.76 -15.35 0.30
N PHE A 174 -18.09 -15.24 -0.85
CA PHE A 174 -16.67 -14.91 -0.91
C PHE A 174 -16.47 -13.41 -0.76
N GLU A 175 -15.65 -13.02 0.21
CA GLU A 175 -15.21 -11.65 0.45
C GLU A 175 -13.70 -11.55 0.17
N ASP A 176 -13.31 -10.57 -0.64
CA ASP A 176 -11.90 -10.22 -0.83
C ASP A 176 -11.33 -9.72 0.50
N THR A 177 -10.32 -10.39 1.00
CA THR A 177 -9.57 -9.96 2.18
C THR A 177 -8.08 -9.94 1.88
N ARG A 178 -7.30 -9.55 2.89
CA ARG A 178 -5.85 -9.48 2.80
C ARG A 178 -5.23 -10.22 3.96
N ILE A 179 -4.20 -11.00 3.66
CA ILE A 179 -3.38 -11.66 4.67
C ILE A 179 -2.09 -10.84 4.87
N SER A 180 -1.68 -10.65 6.12
CA SER A 180 -0.34 -10.12 6.39
C SER A 180 0.72 -11.12 5.93
N VAL A 181 1.89 -10.61 5.59
CA VAL A 181 3.09 -11.44 5.64
C VAL A 181 3.28 -11.93 7.08
N ASN A 182 4.00 -13.03 7.26
CA ASN A 182 4.22 -13.61 8.58
C ASN A 182 4.74 -12.58 9.60
N MET A 183 4.07 -12.41 10.73
CA MET A 183 4.47 -11.49 11.81
C MET A 183 4.72 -12.29 13.10
N ASN A 184 5.61 -11.80 13.96
CA ASN A 184 5.75 -12.35 15.31
C ASN A 184 4.73 -11.72 16.28
N ASN A 185 4.67 -12.22 17.52
CA ASN A 185 3.72 -11.73 18.53
C ASN A 185 3.93 -10.26 18.91
N GLU A 186 5.17 -9.79 19.02
CA GLU A 186 5.47 -8.38 19.34
C GLU A 186 4.96 -7.46 18.22
N GLN A 187 5.25 -7.84 16.98
CA GLN A 187 4.79 -7.13 15.79
C GLN A 187 3.26 -7.08 15.70
N LEU A 188 2.58 -8.17 16.07
CA LEU A 188 1.12 -8.17 16.15
C LEU A 188 0.61 -7.18 17.20
N GLN A 189 1.23 -7.11 18.38
CA GLN A 189 0.81 -6.15 19.41
C GLN A 189 1.03 -4.69 18.97
N ASP A 190 2.15 -4.38 18.32
CA ASP A 190 2.42 -3.06 17.76
C ASP A 190 1.39 -2.64 16.70
N TYR A 191 1.03 -3.58 15.81
CA TYR A 191 -0.02 -3.37 14.82
C TYR A 191 -1.39 -3.10 15.47
N LEU A 192 -1.81 -3.97 16.40
CA LEU A 192 -3.10 -3.86 17.07
C LEU A 192 -3.19 -2.59 17.92
N SER A 193 -2.13 -2.23 18.64
CA SER A 193 -2.09 -1.02 19.47
C SER A 193 -2.19 0.25 18.62
N THR A 194 -1.61 0.25 17.41
CA THR A 194 -1.71 1.37 16.49
C THR A 194 -3.11 1.49 15.89
N LEU A 195 -3.72 0.39 15.45
CA LEU A 195 -5.10 0.40 14.95
C LEU A 195 -6.10 0.92 15.99
N LYS A 196 -5.98 0.48 17.24
CA LYS A 196 -6.86 0.88 18.35
C LYS A 196 -6.88 2.38 18.65
N LYS A 197 -5.88 3.14 18.17
CA LYS A 197 -5.84 4.60 18.34
C LYS A 197 -6.97 5.30 17.58
N GLU A 198 -7.42 4.71 16.47
CA GLU A 198 -8.30 5.35 15.49
C GLU A 198 -9.54 4.51 15.15
N LEU A 199 -9.53 3.20 15.42
CA LEU A 199 -10.61 2.27 15.08
C LEU A 199 -11.02 1.42 16.29
N ASP A 200 -12.32 1.14 16.40
CA ASP A 200 -12.83 0.17 17.39
C ASP A 200 -12.64 -1.25 16.86
N ILE A 201 -11.52 -1.89 17.21
CA ILE A 201 -11.13 -3.18 16.65
C ILE A 201 -11.30 -4.35 17.63
N ASN A 202 -11.56 -5.52 17.05
CA ASN A 202 -11.49 -6.79 17.75
C ASN A 202 -10.53 -7.75 17.05
N TYR A 203 -9.69 -8.43 17.83
CA TYR A 203 -8.82 -9.52 17.37
C TYR A 203 -9.45 -10.86 17.77
N MET A 204 -9.66 -11.73 16.79
CA MET A 204 -10.10 -13.11 16.99
C MET A 204 -8.91 -14.03 16.74
N ASP A 205 -8.67 -14.98 17.64
CA ASP A 205 -7.71 -16.04 17.44
C ASP A 205 -8.39 -17.22 16.76
N LEU A 206 -7.87 -17.59 15.59
CA LEU A 206 -8.46 -18.58 14.69
C LEU A 206 -7.91 -19.98 14.94
N GLY A 207 -6.86 -20.08 15.75
CA GLY A 207 -6.25 -21.33 16.16
C GLY A 207 -4.84 -21.55 15.63
N GLU A 208 -4.24 -22.62 16.12
CA GLU A 208 -2.91 -23.08 15.75
C GLU A 208 -3.04 -24.31 14.84
N TYR A 209 -2.31 -24.25 13.73
CA TYR A 209 -2.26 -25.27 12.70
C TYR A 209 -0.82 -25.75 12.56
N TYR A 210 -0.62 -27.05 12.38
CA TYR A 210 0.69 -27.58 12.07
C TYR A 210 0.91 -27.54 10.55
N PHE A 211 2.13 -27.28 10.09
CA PHE A 211 2.47 -27.41 8.68
C PHE A 211 3.76 -28.20 8.46
N HIS A 212 3.78 -28.97 7.37
CA HIS A 212 4.93 -29.71 6.86
C HIS A 212 5.06 -29.45 5.36
N ASP A 213 6.27 -29.17 4.87
CA ASP A 213 6.54 -28.92 3.44
C ASP A 213 5.56 -27.86 2.86
N ASP A 214 5.36 -26.77 3.62
CA ASP A 214 4.43 -25.65 3.33
C ASP A 214 2.94 -26.03 3.17
N LYS A 215 2.55 -27.24 3.56
CA LYS A 215 1.15 -27.69 3.58
C LYS A 215 0.66 -27.79 5.02
N ILE A 216 -0.54 -27.27 5.26
CA ILE A 216 -1.20 -27.42 6.55
C ILE A 216 -1.57 -28.89 6.75
N ASP A 217 -1.21 -29.44 7.90
CA ASP A 217 -1.65 -30.75 8.32
C ASP A 217 -3.10 -30.65 8.84
N GLU A 218 -4.04 -30.98 7.95
CA GLU A 218 -5.47 -30.99 8.25
C GLU A 218 -5.86 -32.11 9.23
N ASN A 219 -4.98 -33.03 9.60
CA ASN A 219 -5.29 -34.09 10.58
C ASN A 219 -4.75 -33.78 11.99
N TYR A 220 -4.13 -32.61 12.18
CA TYR A 220 -3.57 -32.21 13.46
C TYR A 220 -4.66 -31.85 14.49
N ASP A 221 -4.56 -32.43 15.69
CA ASP A 221 -5.64 -32.55 16.68
C ASP A 221 -5.98 -31.24 17.45
N ASN A 222 -5.20 -30.18 17.23
CA ASN A 222 -5.30 -28.92 17.97
C ASN A 222 -6.02 -27.79 17.20
N LYS A 223 -6.88 -28.15 16.23
CA LYS A 223 -7.75 -27.19 15.55
C LYS A 223 -8.63 -26.47 16.57
N SER A 224 -8.60 -25.13 16.57
CA SER A 224 -9.53 -24.36 17.39
C SER A 224 -10.97 -24.72 16.98
N LYS A 225 -11.87 -24.96 17.95
CA LYS A 225 -13.31 -25.15 17.67
C LYS A 225 -13.96 -23.91 17.04
N VAL A 226 -13.26 -22.79 16.99
CA VAL A 226 -13.74 -21.50 16.47
C VAL A 226 -13.71 -21.48 14.94
N GLU A 227 -12.80 -22.21 14.29
CA GLU A 227 -12.64 -22.19 12.83
C GLU A 227 -12.23 -23.56 12.25
N MET A 228 -12.71 -23.87 11.04
CA MET A 228 -12.31 -25.07 10.30
C MET A 228 -11.63 -24.66 9.00
N ILE A 229 -10.48 -25.26 8.70
CA ILE A 229 -9.93 -25.25 7.35
C ILE A 229 -10.60 -26.38 6.56
N ARG A 230 -11.38 -26.03 5.54
CA ARG A 230 -12.01 -26.97 4.60
C ARG A 230 -11.64 -26.56 3.20
N ASP A 231 -11.09 -27.49 2.41
CA ASP A 231 -10.70 -27.26 1.02
C ASP A 231 -9.84 -25.98 0.85
N ARG A 232 -8.93 -25.71 1.80
CA ARG A 232 -8.07 -24.51 1.87
C ARG A 232 -8.79 -23.18 2.13
N HIS A 233 -10.04 -23.20 2.55
CA HIS A 233 -10.80 -22.04 3.00
C HIS A 233 -10.94 -22.09 4.52
N ILE A 234 -10.88 -20.91 5.16
CA ILE A 234 -11.03 -20.75 6.60
C ILE A 234 -12.49 -20.34 6.86
N GLU A 235 -13.27 -21.21 7.48
CA GLU A 235 -14.67 -20.94 7.84
C GLU A 235 -14.79 -20.42 9.28
N PHE A 236 -15.47 -19.28 9.46
CA PHE A 236 -15.70 -18.67 10.77
C PHE A 236 -16.99 -17.86 10.86
N LYS A 237 -17.43 -17.56 12.08
CA LYS A 237 -18.65 -16.76 12.33
C LYS A 237 -18.32 -15.39 12.90
N LEU A 238 -18.76 -14.34 12.20
CA LEU A 238 -18.67 -12.95 12.67
C LEU A 238 -20.03 -12.36 13.01
N LYS A 239 -20.05 -11.45 14.00
CA LYS A 239 -21.24 -10.64 14.27
C LYS A 239 -21.56 -9.73 13.08
N LYS A 240 -22.85 -9.40 12.90
CA LYS A 240 -23.32 -8.55 11.78
C LYS A 240 -22.71 -7.14 11.76
N ASN A 241 -22.23 -6.65 12.91
CA ASN A 241 -21.60 -5.34 13.06
C ASN A 241 -20.06 -5.40 12.99
N GLN A 242 -19.48 -6.51 12.55
CA GLN A 242 -18.04 -6.68 12.39
C GLN A 242 -17.70 -6.79 10.91
N LYS A 243 -16.80 -5.90 10.47
CA LYS A 243 -16.20 -5.89 9.14
C LYS A 243 -14.76 -6.38 9.25
N VAL A 244 -14.33 -7.26 8.35
CA VAL A 244 -12.95 -7.76 8.32
C VAL A 244 -12.02 -6.64 7.83
N ILE A 245 -10.93 -6.39 8.58
CA ILE A 245 -9.83 -5.53 8.14
C ILE A 245 -8.75 -6.39 7.48
N ARG A 246 -8.29 -7.44 8.18
CA ARG A 246 -7.11 -8.22 7.82
C ARG A 246 -7.07 -9.57 8.51
N MET A 247 -6.54 -10.57 7.81
CA MET A 247 -6.10 -11.84 8.38
C MET A 247 -4.61 -11.79 8.73
N ILE A 248 -4.25 -12.30 9.91
CA ILE A 248 -2.89 -12.35 10.43
C ILE A 248 -2.41 -13.80 10.43
N ALA A 249 -1.16 -14.00 9.99
CA ALA A 249 -0.47 -15.28 10.10
C ALA A 249 0.81 -15.13 10.95
N ILE A 250 0.98 -16.04 11.90
CA ILE A 250 2.19 -16.18 12.73
C ILE A 250 2.74 -17.60 12.52
N LYS A 251 3.76 -17.75 11.68
CA LYS A 251 4.52 -18.99 11.49
C LYS A 251 5.72 -19.01 12.42
N GLN A 252 5.82 -20.09 13.17
CA GLN A 252 6.97 -20.47 13.97
C GLN A 252 7.58 -21.71 13.32
N TYR A 253 8.72 -21.52 12.66
CA TYR A 253 9.51 -22.65 12.15
C TYR A 253 10.21 -23.32 13.32
N LYS A 254 10.25 -24.64 13.30
CA LYS A 254 11.28 -25.39 14.04
C LYS A 254 12.56 -25.34 13.18
N ASN A 255 13.74 -25.18 13.78
CA ASN A 255 15.02 -25.14 13.04
C ASN A 255 15.20 -26.43 12.22
N PHE A 256 15.45 -26.35 10.91
CA PHE A 256 15.77 -27.54 10.11
C PHE A 256 16.78 -27.31 8.99
N LEU A 257 17.72 -28.26 8.92
CA LEU A 257 18.32 -28.65 7.65
C LEU A 257 17.31 -29.58 6.94
N ALA A 258 16.94 -29.19 5.72
CA ALA A 258 16.26 -29.94 4.65
C ALA A 258 14.72 -29.93 4.51
N LYS A 259 13.89 -29.64 5.52
CA LYS A 259 12.41 -29.50 5.33
C LYS A 259 11.76 -28.49 6.28
N PRO A 260 10.96 -27.51 5.79
CA PRO A 260 10.27 -26.56 6.66
C PRO A 260 9.08 -27.23 7.36
N GLU A 261 9.19 -27.41 8.67
CA GLU A 261 8.07 -27.78 9.54
C GLU A 261 7.88 -26.75 10.65
N GLY A 262 6.65 -26.58 11.10
CA GLY A 262 6.35 -25.57 12.10
C GLY A 262 4.88 -25.45 12.46
N LYS A 263 4.62 -24.43 13.27
CA LYS A 263 3.28 -24.05 13.71
C LYS A 263 2.87 -22.75 13.02
N LEU A 264 1.65 -22.70 12.52
CA LEU A 264 1.01 -21.52 11.95
C LEU A 264 -0.17 -21.16 12.84
N ARG A 265 -0.13 -19.99 13.47
CA ARG A 265 -1.30 -19.43 14.16
C ARG A 265 -1.96 -18.41 13.26
N LEU A 266 -3.28 -18.51 13.14
CA LEU A 266 -4.08 -17.58 12.35
C LEU A 266 -4.86 -16.65 13.28
N GLY A 267 -5.03 -15.40 12.86
CA GLY A 267 -5.77 -14.38 13.57
C GLY A 267 -6.62 -13.56 12.62
N LEU A 268 -7.72 -12.99 13.09
CA LEU A 268 -8.58 -12.11 12.31
C LEU A 268 -8.77 -10.78 13.03
N VAL A 269 -8.47 -9.68 12.35
CA VAL A 269 -8.72 -8.33 12.84
C VAL A 269 -9.98 -7.78 12.19
N THR A 270 -10.89 -7.31 13.03
CA THR A 270 -12.20 -6.80 12.62
C THR A 270 -12.45 -5.41 13.16
N HIS A 271 -13.10 -4.56 12.37
CA HIS A 271 -13.63 -3.27 12.78
C HIS A 271 -15.07 -3.42 13.24
N ILE A 272 -15.40 -2.90 14.42
CA ILE A 272 -16.76 -2.80 14.93
C ILE A 272 -17.42 -1.58 14.29
N THR A 273 -18.18 -1.81 13.22
CA THR A 273 -18.94 -0.75 12.58
C THR A 273 -20.14 -0.43 13.46
N SER A 274 -20.19 0.77 14.04
CA SER A 274 -21.37 1.23 14.77
C SER A 274 -22.57 1.25 13.81
N LYS A 275 -23.73 0.70 14.24
CA LYS A 275 -24.95 0.70 13.42
C LYS A 275 -25.22 2.11 12.92
N LYS A 276 -25.38 2.27 11.60
CA LYS A 276 -25.90 3.50 10.97
C LYS A 276 -27.02 4.07 11.85
N LYS A 277 -26.78 5.21 12.50
CA LYS A 277 -27.89 6.10 12.84
C LYS A 277 -28.37 6.66 11.52
N HIS A 278 -29.42 6.06 10.96
CA HIS A 278 -30.22 6.74 9.96
C HIS A 278 -30.62 8.10 10.56
N LYS A 279 -30.13 9.18 9.95
CA LYS A 279 -30.70 10.51 10.05
C LYS A 279 -31.06 10.94 8.65
#